data_AF-A0A9X3EAE7-F1
#
_entry.id   AF-A0A9X3EAE7-F1
#
_cell.length_a   1.000
_cell.length_b   1.000
_cell.length_c   1.000
_cell.angle_alpha   90.00
_cell.angle_beta   90.00
_cell.angle_gamma   90.00
#
_symmetry.space_group_name_H-M   'P 1'
#
loop_
_entity.id
_entity.type
_entity.pdbx_description
1 polymer ?
#
loop_
_entity_poly.entity_id
_entity_poly.type
_entity_poly.pdbx_seq_one_letter_code
_entity_poly.pdbx_strand_id
1 'polypeptide(L)'
;SIIIITPVSTVGIALAISLSGIGSGAAAMGVVATTIVLLINSWKVNKPGVTVAIALGAMKGMMPSVFAKPVTMLPFLLTAAISGIPVALFNIQGTPTTAGFGYIGLVSPIQSMVKDAAVPSSVMNNFINPFVAIIAWLVIPVIAGFIAQFVFSKLLKLYTPMDFQQDL
;
A
#
# COMPACT_ATOMS: atom_id res chain seq x y z
N SER A 1 -1.53 0.39 -6.65
CA SER A 1 -1.99 1.47 -5.75
C SER A 1 -3.46 1.80 -5.91
N ILE A 2 -3.98 2.11 -7.11
CA ILE A 2 -5.40 2.50 -7.27
C ILE A 2 -6.36 1.30 -7.13
N ILE A 3 -6.02 0.12 -7.64
CA ILE A 3 -6.97 -1.00 -7.69
C ILE A 3 -7.49 -1.44 -6.30
N ILE A 4 -6.70 -1.27 -5.22
CA ILE A 4 -7.08 -1.70 -3.85
C ILE A 4 -8.30 -0.95 -3.29
N ILE A 5 -8.56 0.27 -3.77
CA ILE A 5 -9.71 1.11 -3.37
C ILE A 5 -10.90 0.95 -4.32
N THR A 6 -10.88 -0.05 -5.19
CA THR A 6 -11.96 -0.36 -6.14
C THR A 6 -12.68 -1.64 -5.69
N PRO A 7 -13.85 -2.01 -6.26
CA PRO A 7 -14.52 -3.26 -5.87
C PRO A 7 -13.70 -4.50 -6.29
N VAL A 8 -12.71 -4.34 -7.16
CA VAL A 8 -11.91 -5.42 -7.73
C VAL A 8 -10.95 -6.02 -6.69
N SER A 9 -10.68 -7.33 -6.82
CA SER A 9 -9.69 -8.03 -5.98
C SER A 9 -8.28 -7.85 -6.54
N THR A 10 -7.43 -7.10 -5.82
CA THR A 10 -6.00 -6.95 -6.16
C THR A 10 -5.25 -8.27 -6.11
N VAL A 11 -5.52 -9.09 -5.08
CA VAL A 11 -4.95 -10.44 -4.94
C VAL A 11 -5.42 -11.33 -6.09
N GLY A 12 -6.70 -11.26 -6.45
CA GLY A 12 -7.27 -12.03 -7.56
C GLY A 12 -6.59 -11.70 -8.91
N ILE A 13 -6.37 -10.42 -9.20
CA ILE A 13 -5.64 -10.00 -10.42
C ILE A 13 -4.20 -10.51 -10.39
N ALA A 14 -3.50 -10.33 -9.26
CA ALA A 14 -2.11 -10.77 -9.14
C ALA A 14 -1.95 -12.28 -9.35
N LEU A 15 -2.89 -13.08 -8.82
CA LEU A 15 -2.96 -14.52 -9.07
C LEU A 15 -3.24 -14.83 -10.55
N ALA A 16 -4.21 -14.14 -11.17
CA ALA A 16 -4.59 -14.38 -12.56
C ALA A 16 -3.44 -14.14 -13.54
N ILE A 17 -2.60 -13.13 -13.30
CA ILE A 17 -1.43 -12.83 -14.14
C ILE A 17 -0.13 -13.49 -13.64
N SER A 18 -0.21 -14.31 -12.59
CA SER A 18 0.95 -14.95 -11.96
C SER A 18 2.07 -13.96 -11.58
N LEU A 19 1.70 -12.79 -11.03
CA LEU A 19 2.62 -11.71 -10.72
C LEU A 19 3.62 -12.13 -9.63
N SER A 20 4.91 -12.23 -9.97
CA SER A 20 5.95 -12.74 -9.07
C SER A 20 7.22 -11.90 -9.12
N GLY A 21 8.20 -12.23 -8.26
CA GLY A 21 9.46 -11.54 -8.18
C GLY A 21 9.32 -10.06 -7.78
N ILE A 22 10.11 -9.19 -8.39
CA ILE A 22 10.14 -7.74 -8.09
C ILE A 22 8.80 -7.09 -8.41
N GLY A 23 8.11 -7.55 -9.45
CA GLY A 23 6.79 -7.04 -9.83
C GLY A 23 5.75 -7.23 -8.73
N SER A 24 5.78 -8.38 -8.04
CA SER A 24 4.93 -8.64 -6.87
C SER A 24 5.27 -7.71 -5.70
N GLY A 25 6.57 -7.55 -5.40
CA GLY A 25 7.03 -6.62 -4.37
C GLY A 25 6.58 -5.18 -4.63
N ALA A 26 6.66 -4.73 -5.89
CA ALA A 26 6.25 -3.39 -6.29
C ALA A 26 4.72 -3.20 -6.18
N ALA A 27 3.94 -4.20 -6.57
CA ALA A 27 2.49 -4.17 -6.43
C ALA A 27 2.06 -4.11 -4.96
N ALA A 28 2.67 -4.93 -4.11
CA ALA A 28 2.42 -4.95 -2.67
C ALA A 28 2.79 -3.61 -2.02
N MET A 29 3.91 -3.01 -2.43
CA MET A 29 4.32 -1.69 -1.99
C MET A 29 3.33 -0.60 -2.43
N GLY A 30 2.77 -0.72 -3.63
CA GLY A 30 1.70 0.14 -4.09
C GLY A 30 0.42 0.02 -3.26
N VAL A 31 0.12 -1.16 -2.70
CA VAL A 31 -0.99 -1.35 -1.75
C VAL A 31 -0.66 -0.64 -0.43
N VAL A 32 0.53 -0.87 0.11
CA VAL A 32 1.05 -0.22 1.33
C VAL A 32 1.00 1.29 1.24
N ALA A 33 1.46 1.87 0.13
CA ALA A 33 1.43 3.31 -0.12
C ALA A 33 0.00 3.87 -0.02
N THR A 34 -0.97 3.20 -0.64
CA THR A 34 -2.38 3.61 -0.55
C THR A 34 -2.91 3.48 0.88
N THR A 35 -2.60 2.38 1.58
CA THR A 35 -3.01 2.19 2.98
C THR A 35 -2.53 3.35 3.86
N ILE A 36 -1.25 3.74 3.75
CA ILE A 36 -0.68 4.83 4.56
C ILE A 36 -1.39 6.16 4.30
N VAL A 37 -1.62 6.53 3.04
CA VAL A 37 -2.30 7.80 2.73
C VAL A 37 -3.72 7.80 3.30
N LEU A 38 -4.43 6.67 3.20
CA LEU A 38 -5.76 6.52 3.80
C LEU A 38 -5.71 6.65 5.32
N LEU A 39 -4.72 6.04 5.98
CA LEU A 39 -4.54 6.13 7.43
C LEU A 39 -4.26 7.56 7.90
N ILE A 40 -3.35 8.27 7.23
CA ILE A 40 -2.98 9.66 7.57
C ILE A 40 -4.20 10.59 7.49
N ASN A 41 -5.07 10.38 6.50
CA ASN A 41 -6.28 11.18 6.35
C ASN A 41 -7.39 10.75 7.30
N SER A 42 -7.62 9.45 7.42
CA SER A 42 -8.64 8.87 8.29
C SER A 42 -8.44 9.24 9.75
N TRP A 43 -7.19 9.25 10.25
CA TRP A 43 -6.89 9.62 11.64
C TRP A 43 -7.47 11.00 12.01
N LYS A 44 -7.51 11.95 11.07
CA LYS A 44 -7.92 13.33 11.34
C LYS A 44 -9.43 13.53 11.40
N VAL A 45 -10.21 12.64 10.79
CA VAL A 45 -11.64 12.87 10.53
C VAL A 45 -12.55 11.71 10.95
N ASN A 46 -12.00 10.49 11.04
CA ASN A 46 -12.76 9.30 11.36
C ASN A 46 -12.48 8.81 12.78
N LYS A 47 -13.42 8.03 13.32
CA LYS A 47 -13.26 7.39 14.63
C LYS A 47 -12.02 6.48 14.62
N PRO A 48 -11.31 6.31 15.76
CA PRO A 48 -10.13 5.45 15.84
C PRO A 48 -10.37 4.02 15.35
N GLY A 49 -11.54 3.44 15.65
CA GLY A 49 -11.90 2.09 15.20
C GLY A 49 -11.93 1.92 13.67
N VAL A 50 -12.32 2.98 12.94
CA VAL A 50 -12.32 3.01 11.48
C VAL A 50 -10.90 3.04 10.94
N THR A 51 -10.04 3.85 11.54
CA THR A 51 -8.61 3.93 11.19
C THR A 51 -7.91 2.59 11.41
N VAL A 52 -8.20 1.90 12.52
CA VAL A 52 -7.67 0.56 12.79
C VAL A 52 -8.21 -0.46 11.78
N ALA A 53 -9.49 -0.42 11.44
CA ALA A 53 -10.06 -1.31 10.43
C ALA A 53 -9.37 -1.13 9.06
N ILE A 54 -9.10 0.12 8.65
CA ILE A 54 -8.37 0.42 7.41
C ILE A 54 -6.96 -0.18 7.45
N ALA A 55 -6.25 -0.05 8.58
CA ALA A 55 -4.91 -0.62 8.75
C ALA A 55 -4.92 -2.14 8.60
N LEU A 56 -6.00 -2.79 9.04
CA LEU A 56 -6.21 -4.23 8.95
C LEU A 56 -6.81 -4.70 7.61
N GLY A 57 -7.06 -3.79 6.66
CA GLY A 57 -7.49 -4.15 5.30
C GLY A 57 -8.87 -3.66 4.88
N ALA A 58 -9.60 -2.93 5.74
CA ALA A 58 -10.90 -2.35 5.39
C ALA A 58 -10.81 -1.09 4.49
N MET A 59 -9.72 -0.93 3.73
CA MET A 59 -9.52 0.19 2.80
C MET A 59 -10.63 0.34 1.77
N LYS A 60 -11.26 -0.78 1.37
CA LYS A 60 -12.41 -0.79 0.45
C LYS A 60 -13.59 0.03 0.99
N GLY A 61 -13.70 0.18 2.31
CA GLY A 61 -14.74 1.03 2.92
C GLY A 61 -14.60 2.51 2.54
N MET A 62 -13.39 2.99 2.20
CA MET A 62 -13.15 4.39 1.80
C MET A 62 -13.36 4.62 0.30
N MET A 63 -13.76 3.58 -0.45
CA MET A 63 -14.05 3.69 -1.88
C MET A 63 -15.05 4.81 -2.19
N PRO A 64 -16.22 4.94 -1.52
CA PRO A 64 -17.19 5.98 -1.87
C PRO A 64 -16.60 7.39 -1.76
N SER A 65 -15.91 7.69 -0.66
CA SER A 65 -15.31 9.01 -0.42
C SER A 65 -14.22 9.34 -1.44
N VAL A 66 -13.37 8.37 -1.80
CA VAL A 66 -12.33 8.55 -2.82
C VAL A 66 -12.92 8.77 -4.22
N PHE A 67 -13.96 8.01 -4.59
CA PHE A 67 -14.61 8.16 -5.89
C PHE A 67 -15.46 9.43 -5.99
N ALA A 68 -15.97 9.95 -4.86
CA ALA A 68 -16.65 11.24 -4.83
C ALA A 68 -15.71 12.39 -5.22
N LYS A 69 -14.40 12.27 -4.92
CA LYS A 69 -13.38 13.24 -5.31
C LYS A 69 -12.13 12.56 -5.88
N PRO A 70 -12.13 12.20 -7.18
CA PRO A 70 -11.04 11.42 -7.79
C PRO A 70 -9.66 12.06 -7.70
N VAL A 71 -9.58 13.38 -7.49
CA VAL A 71 -8.32 14.10 -7.25
C VAL A 71 -7.56 13.56 -6.02
N THR A 72 -8.27 12.94 -5.06
CA THR A 72 -7.69 12.24 -3.91
C THR A 72 -6.87 11.00 -4.30
N MET A 73 -6.93 10.53 -5.55
CA MET A 73 -6.11 9.42 -6.03
C MET A 73 -4.65 9.82 -6.33
N LEU A 74 -4.39 11.11 -6.58
CA LEU A 74 -3.04 11.64 -6.85
C LEU A 74 -2.02 11.39 -5.72
N PRO A 75 -2.33 11.64 -4.43
CA PRO A 75 -1.40 11.30 -3.34
C PRO A 75 -1.08 9.80 -3.28
N PHE A 76 -1.99 8.90 -3.67
CA PHE A 76 -1.69 7.46 -3.72
C PHE A 76 -0.62 7.15 -4.78
N LEU A 77 -0.72 7.79 -5.95
CA LEU A 77 0.25 7.62 -7.03
C LEU A 77 1.62 8.15 -6.64
N LEU A 78 1.70 9.35 -6.06
CA LEU A 78 2.98 9.92 -5.61
C LEU A 78 3.62 9.06 -4.52
N THR A 79 2.83 8.67 -3.52
CA THR A 79 3.33 7.82 -2.41
C THR A 79 3.82 6.48 -2.95
N ALA A 80 3.10 5.88 -3.91
CA ALA A 80 3.50 4.63 -4.53
C ALA A 80 4.77 4.78 -5.39
N ALA A 81 4.93 5.88 -6.11
CA ALA A 81 6.13 6.15 -6.91
C ALA A 81 7.37 6.26 -6.02
N ILE A 82 7.28 6.99 -4.91
CA ILE A 82 8.40 7.13 -3.94
C ILE A 82 8.66 5.79 -3.25
N SER A 83 7.62 5.11 -2.77
CA SER A 83 7.74 3.85 -2.05
C SER A 83 8.22 2.69 -2.96
N GLY A 84 8.04 2.79 -4.27
CA GLY A 84 8.54 1.80 -5.24
C GLY A 84 10.06 1.82 -5.45
N ILE A 85 10.74 2.93 -5.14
CA ILE A 85 12.20 3.06 -5.28
C ILE A 85 12.96 1.99 -4.47
N PRO A 86 12.72 1.82 -3.15
CA PRO A 86 13.42 0.79 -2.37
C PRO A 86 13.13 -0.63 -2.86
N VAL A 87 11.97 -0.89 -3.49
CA VAL A 87 11.66 -2.20 -4.07
C VAL A 87 12.65 -2.54 -5.18
N ALA A 88 12.94 -1.59 -6.07
CA ALA A 88 13.92 -1.77 -7.13
C ALA A 88 15.36 -1.85 -6.58
N LEU A 89 15.72 -0.99 -5.62
CA LEU A 89 17.07 -0.91 -5.07
C LEU A 89 17.47 -2.16 -4.26
N PHE A 90 16.56 -2.68 -3.43
CA PHE A 90 16.81 -3.83 -2.58
C PHE A 90 16.30 -5.15 -3.18
N ASN A 91 15.84 -5.11 -4.44
CA ASN A 91 15.28 -6.27 -5.14
C ASN A 91 14.20 -6.96 -4.27
N ILE A 92 13.24 -6.19 -3.75
CA ILE A 92 12.20 -6.71 -2.87
C ILE A 92 11.23 -7.53 -3.73
N GLN A 93 11.10 -8.82 -3.40
CA GLN A 93 10.29 -9.76 -4.15
C GLN A 93 9.09 -10.25 -3.34
N GLY A 94 8.14 -10.85 -4.05
CA GLY A 94 6.98 -11.50 -3.47
C GLY A 94 6.40 -12.58 -4.39
N THR A 95 5.33 -13.21 -3.94
CA THR A 95 4.56 -14.20 -4.70
C THR A 95 3.27 -13.58 -5.26
N PRO A 96 2.57 -14.25 -6.19
CA PRO A 96 1.27 -13.79 -6.67
C PRO A 96 0.25 -13.54 -5.57
N THR A 97 0.27 -14.36 -4.51
CA THR A 97 -0.59 -14.19 -3.34
C THR A 97 -0.25 -12.90 -2.60
N THR A 98 1.04 -12.62 -2.35
CA THR A 98 1.44 -11.48 -1.50
C THR A 98 1.35 -10.13 -2.20
N ALA A 99 1.38 -10.09 -3.54
CA ALA A 99 1.30 -8.87 -4.33
C ALA A 99 0.10 -7.97 -4.00
N GLY A 100 -1.03 -8.57 -3.58
CA GLY A 100 -2.28 -7.86 -3.34
C GLY A 100 -2.58 -7.48 -1.90
N PHE A 101 -1.82 -7.99 -0.91
CA PHE A 101 -2.12 -7.79 0.52
C PHE A 101 -1.47 -6.55 1.13
N GLY A 102 -0.29 -6.13 0.66
CA GLY A 102 0.44 -5.03 1.28
C GLY A 102 0.67 -5.29 2.79
N TYR A 103 0.14 -4.42 3.65
CA TYR A 103 0.21 -4.53 5.11
C TYR A 103 -0.83 -5.43 5.77
N ILE A 104 -1.85 -5.87 5.03
CA ILE A 104 -2.91 -6.70 5.58
C ILE A 104 -2.27 -7.99 6.11
N GLY A 105 -2.37 -8.21 7.42
CA GLY A 105 -1.75 -9.34 8.12
C GLY A 105 -0.21 -9.38 8.06
N LEU A 106 0.45 -8.28 7.67
CA LEU A 106 1.90 -8.20 7.43
C LEU A 106 2.42 -9.25 6.43
N VAL A 107 1.54 -9.74 5.55
CA VAL A 107 1.83 -10.84 4.62
C VAL A 107 3.00 -10.50 3.69
N SER A 108 3.00 -9.31 3.08
CA SER A 108 4.05 -8.92 2.12
C SER A 108 5.40 -8.62 2.78
N PRO A 109 5.47 -7.85 3.89
CA PRO A 109 6.72 -7.67 4.63
C PRO A 109 7.32 -9.00 5.09
N ILE A 110 6.52 -9.89 5.69
CA ILE A 110 7.01 -11.19 6.17
C ILE A 110 7.51 -12.04 5.00
N GLN A 111 6.76 -12.12 3.91
CA GLN A 111 7.17 -12.89 2.73
C GLN A 111 8.47 -12.37 2.12
N SER A 112 8.69 -11.05 2.11
CA SER A 112 9.93 -10.48 1.58
C SER A 112 11.18 -10.83 2.39
N MET A 113 11.02 -11.28 3.64
CA MET A 113 12.12 -11.63 4.55
C MET A 113 12.29 -13.15 4.72
N VAL A 114 11.21 -13.92 4.59
CA VAL A 114 11.19 -15.35 4.93
C VAL A 114 11.08 -16.21 3.69
N LYS A 115 12.01 -17.17 3.58
CA LYS A 115 11.94 -18.23 2.58
C LYS A 115 10.89 -19.26 2.97
N ASP A 116 9.82 -19.31 2.18
CA ASP A 116 8.87 -20.40 2.23
C ASP A 116 9.39 -21.55 1.35
N ALA A 117 9.49 -22.75 1.93
CA ALA A 117 9.94 -23.95 1.23
C ALA A 117 8.98 -24.38 0.10
N ALA A 118 7.70 -23.97 0.18
CA ALA A 118 6.71 -24.22 -0.85
C ALA A 118 6.85 -23.28 -2.06
N VAL A 119 7.62 -22.19 -1.96
CA VAL A 119 7.80 -21.21 -3.03
C VAL A 119 9.04 -21.57 -3.86
N PRO A 120 8.89 -21.90 -5.15
CA PRO A 120 10.01 -22.20 -6.02
C PRO A 120 10.96 -21.01 -6.15
N SER A 121 12.27 -21.27 -6.27
CA SER A 121 13.27 -20.22 -6.47
C SER A 121 13.14 -19.49 -7.82
N SER A 122 12.35 -20.03 -8.75
CA SER A 122 11.95 -19.35 -9.99
C SER A 122 10.93 -18.22 -9.75
N VAL A 123 10.18 -18.26 -8.64
CA VAL A 123 9.17 -17.27 -8.26
C VAL A 123 9.78 -16.19 -7.36
N MET A 124 10.63 -16.61 -6.43
CA MET A 124 11.30 -15.70 -5.51
C MET A 124 12.69 -16.22 -5.13
N ASN A 125 13.72 -15.42 -5.40
CA ASN A 125 15.12 -15.78 -5.15
C ASN A 125 15.86 -14.80 -4.23
N ASN A 126 15.27 -13.64 -3.93
CA ASN A 126 15.86 -12.65 -3.05
C ASN A 126 15.01 -12.43 -1.79
N PHE A 127 15.69 -12.30 -0.65
CA PHE A 127 15.10 -12.08 0.66
C PHE A 127 15.83 -10.94 1.35
N ILE A 128 15.09 -9.97 1.87
CA ILE A 128 15.67 -8.80 2.54
C ILE A 128 15.83 -9.04 4.04
N ASN A 129 16.85 -8.42 4.62
CA ASN A 129 17.05 -8.42 6.07
C ASN A 129 15.91 -7.63 6.76
N PRO A 130 15.45 -8.05 7.96
CA PRO A 130 14.51 -7.29 8.79
C PRO A 130 14.79 -5.78 8.91
N PHE A 131 16.07 -5.37 8.99
CA PHE A 131 16.43 -3.95 9.04
C PHE A 131 16.03 -3.20 7.76
N VAL A 132 16.32 -3.78 6.59
CA VAL A 132 15.92 -3.24 5.28
C VAL A 132 14.40 -3.28 5.14
N ALA A 133 13.75 -4.33 5.64
CA ALA A 133 12.30 -4.46 5.61
C ALA A 133 11.61 -3.34 6.40
N ILE A 134 12.11 -2.99 7.59
CA ILE A 134 11.58 -1.87 8.38
C ILE A 134 11.72 -0.57 7.60
N ILE A 135 12.87 -0.32 6.98
CA ILE A 135 13.09 0.91 6.22
C ILE A 135 12.17 0.97 4.99
N ALA A 136 12.14 -0.10 4.20
CA ALA A 136 11.44 -0.14 2.93
C ALA A 136 9.93 -0.22 3.08
N TRP A 137 9.44 -1.07 3.99
CA TRP A 137 8.01 -1.26 4.19
C TRP A 137 7.42 -0.20 5.11
N LEU A 138 8.08 0.19 6.20
CA LEU A 138 7.51 1.12 7.20
C LEU A 138 7.96 2.57 7.04
N VAL A 139 9.27 2.83 7.09
CA VAL A 139 9.79 4.20 7.18
C VAL A 139 9.52 4.99 5.90
N ILE A 140 9.87 4.43 4.74
CA ILE A 140 9.73 5.13 3.45
C ILE A 140 8.26 5.44 3.12
N PRO A 141 7.31 4.49 3.23
CA PRO A 141 5.92 4.78 2.89
C PRO A 141 5.26 5.78 3.83
N VAL A 142 5.61 5.76 5.12
CA VAL A 142 5.14 6.76 6.10
C VAL A 142 5.64 8.15 5.74
N ILE A 143 6.94 8.31 5.46
CA ILE A 143 7.52 9.58 5.04
C ILE A 143 6.88 10.06 3.74
N ALA A 144 6.78 9.18 2.74
CA ALA A 144 6.17 9.48 1.45
C ALA A 144 4.69 9.90 1.60
N GLY A 145 3.94 9.26 2.50
CA GLY A 145 2.55 9.61 2.80
C GLY A 145 2.41 11.00 3.42
N PHE A 146 3.31 11.38 4.33
CA PHE A 146 3.32 12.74 4.89
C PHE A 146 3.72 13.80 3.85
N ILE A 147 4.69 13.49 2.98
CA ILE A 147 5.07 14.37 1.87
C ILE A 147 3.87 14.54 0.94
N ALA A 148 3.20 13.46 0.55
CA ALA A 148 2.01 13.53 -0.29
C ALA A 148 0.90 14.34 0.36
N GLN A 149 0.65 14.15 1.66
CA GLN A 149 -0.32 14.97 2.40
C GLN A 149 0.05 16.45 2.37
N PHE A 150 1.32 16.79 2.57
CA PHE A 150 1.79 18.18 2.55
C PHE A 150 1.62 18.80 1.16
N VAL A 151 2.06 18.11 0.11
CA VAL A 151 2.00 18.60 -1.27
C VAL A 151 0.55 18.76 -1.73
N PHE A 152 -0.27 17.72 -1.61
CA PHE A 152 -1.61 17.73 -2.20
C PHE A 152 -2.66 18.44 -1.34
N SER A 153 -2.55 18.37 -0.01
CA SER A 153 -3.54 18.98 0.90
C SER A 153 -3.16 20.39 1.35
N LYS A 154 -1.88 20.65 1.69
CA LYS A 154 -1.46 21.97 2.20
C LYS A 154 -0.98 22.92 1.11
N LEU A 155 -0.13 22.44 0.20
CA LEU A 155 0.48 23.28 -0.85
C LEU A 155 -0.50 23.52 -2.01
N LEU A 156 -1.00 22.44 -2.61
CA LEU A 156 -1.88 22.50 -3.78
C LEU A 156 -3.37 22.64 -3.44
N LYS A 157 -3.75 22.40 -2.17
CA LYS A 157 -5.15 22.47 -1.67
C LYS A 157 -6.16 21.69 -2.52
N LEU A 158 -5.71 20.59 -3.12
CA LEU A 158 -6.52 19.79 -4.05
C LEU A 158 -7.56 18.93 -3.31
N TYR A 159 -7.27 18.56 -2.06
CA TYR A 159 -8.23 17.90 -1.18
C TYR A 159 -8.00 18.29 0.29
N THR A 160 -9.02 18.05 1.10
CA THR A 160 -9.01 18.21 2.54
C THR A 160 -9.20 16.85 3.22
N PRO A 161 -8.73 16.66 4.46
CA PRO A 161 -8.96 15.40 5.18
C PRO A 161 -10.45 15.02 5.29
N MET A 162 -11.37 16.00 5.28
CA MET A 162 -12.82 15.77 5.29
C MET A 162 -13.32 15.00 4.07
N ASP A 163 -12.61 15.08 2.94
CA ASP A 163 -12.93 14.29 1.74
C ASP A 163 -12.72 12.78 1.96
N PHE A 164 -12.11 12.37 3.08
CA PHE A 164 -11.90 10.98 3.51
C PHE A 164 -12.81 10.56 4.67
N GLN A 165 -13.77 11.40 5.07
CA GLN A 165 -14.70 11.06 6.12
C GLN A 165 -15.59 9.88 5.69
N GLN A 166 -15.87 9.00 6.64
CA GLN A 166 -16.81 7.89 6.50
C GLN A 166 -17.97 8.09 7.47
N ASP A 167 -19.19 8.07 6.94
CA ASP A 167 -20.41 8.09 7.73
C ASP A 167 -20.67 6.68 8.30
N LEU A 168 -19.95 6.33 9.37
CA LEU A 168 -20.07 5.06 10.10
C LEU A 168 -20.59 5.25 11.52
#